data_AF-A0A524QLM6-F1
#
_entry.id   AF-A0A524QLM6-F1
#
_cell.length_a   1.000
_cell.length_b   1.000
_cell.length_c   1.000
_cell.angle_alpha   90.00
_cell.angle_beta   90.00
_cell.angle_gamma   90.00
#
_symmetry.space_group_name_H-M   'P 1'
#
loop_
_entity.id
_entity.type
_entity.pdbx_description
1 polymer ?
#
loop_
_entity_poly.entity_id
_entity_poly.type
_entity_poly.pdbx_seq_one_letter_code
_entity_poly.pdbx_strand_id
1 'polypeptide(L)'
;MANHPKFLVIDGYRRDGREALAAGGATSAGNLYSQMLMKCHPGCSVDIVYPADAGDSLPQGAALEAYDGLAWTGSSLTVYADDPAVTPQIALARAAFEAKLPSFGSCWAAQIGVVAAGGVCAASPRGREMGIARKITLTPEGRAHPLYTGKPSVFDAFISHEDECTHLPPGAVLLAGNAFTSVQAVAITHKGGTLWAVQYHPEYDLHEIARLTYCRIERLTKMGFFADTDAAHDYVNKLEALHQDPSRRDLAWLLGIDSDVTNEDVRLAEVRNWIEQRVLPNMRY
;
A
#
# COMPACT_ATOMS: atom_id res chain seq x y z
N MET A 1 24.60 2.26 -21.50
CA MET A 1 23.71 1.32 -20.80
C MET A 1 22.58 2.16 -20.22
N ALA A 2 21.32 1.77 -20.38
CA ALA A 2 20.23 2.52 -19.74
C ALA A 2 20.44 2.46 -18.22
N ASN A 3 20.48 3.61 -17.54
CA ASN A 3 20.56 3.63 -16.09
C ASN A 3 19.18 3.27 -15.56
N HIS A 4 19.05 2.12 -14.90
CA HIS A 4 17.79 1.67 -14.33
C HIS A 4 17.69 2.12 -12.87
N PRO A 5 16.50 2.52 -12.38
CA PRO A 5 16.36 2.99 -11.01
C PRO A 5 16.65 1.88 -10.01
N LYS A 6 17.26 2.26 -8.88
CA LYS A 6 17.45 1.43 -7.71
C LYS A 6 16.44 1.81 -6.63
N PHE A 7 15.58 0.88 -6.25
CA PHE A 7 14.56 1.06 -5.22
C PHE A 7 14.97 0.45 -3.89
N LEU A 8 14.59 1.11 -2.80
CA LEU A 8 14.55 0.50 -1.48
C LEU A 8 13.09 0.23 -1.12
N VAL A 9 12.75 -1.02 -0.85
CA VAL A 9 11.46 -1.43 -0.29
C VAL A 9 11.58 -1.53 1.22
N ILE A 10 10.70 -0.82 1.93
CA ILE A 10 10.62 -0.82 3.38
C ILE A 10 9.44 -1.68 3.79
N ASP A 11 9.70 -2.92 4.22
CA ASP A 11 8.66 -3.85 4.68
C ASP A 11 8.31 -3.57 6.15
N GLY A 12 7.13 -2.99 6.35
CA GLY A 12 6.67 -2.53 7.67
C GLY A 12 6.18 -3.63 8.60
N TYR A 13 6.08 -4.88 8.14
CA TYR A 13 5.65 -6.00 9.00
C TYR A 13 6.77 -6.43 9.95
N ARG A 14 6.38 -6.93 11.12
CA ARG A 14 7.27 -7.73 11.98
C ARG A 14 7.49 -9.12 11.40
N ARG A 15 8.62 -9.75 11.77
CA ARG A 15 8.97 -11.11 11.35
C ARG A 15 7.87 -12.14 11.57
N ASP A 16 7.31 -12.20 12.78
CA ASP A 16 6.23 -13.12 13.15
C ASP A 16 4.98 -12.91 12.27
N GLY A 17 4.63 -11.64 12.00
CA GLY A 17 3.55 -11.29 11.08
C GLY A 17 3.80 -11.76 9.64
N ARG A 18 5.03 -11.60 9.14
CA ARG A 18 5.43 -12.11 7.80
C ARG A 18 5.37 -13.63 7.74
N GLU A 19 5.87 -14.32 8.76
CA GLU A 19 5.86 -15.78 8.86
C GLU A 19 4.43 -16.33 8.93
N ALA A 20 3.54 -15.69 9.69
CA ALA A 20 2.14 -16.09 9.78
C ALA A 20 1.40 -15.92 8.44
N LEU A 21 1.65 -14.81 7.72
CA LEU A 21 1.09 -14.60 6.38
C LEU A 21 1.60 -15.64 5.38
N ALA A 22 2.90 -15.91 5.38
CA ALA A 22 3.51 -16.92 4.52
C ALA A 22 2.96 -18.33 4.81
N ALA A 23 2.75 -18.68 6.08
CA ALA A 23 2.15 -19.97 6.47
C ALA A 23 0.70 -20.11 5.96
N GLY A 24 -0.04 -19.02 5.81
CA GLY A 24 -1.36 -19.00 5.18
C GLY A 24 -1.34 -18.87 3.65
N GLY A 25 -0.16 -18.88 3.03
CA GLY A 25 0.04 -18.84 1.58
C GLY A 25 0.08 -17.45 0.97
N ALA A 26 0.08 -16.37 1.75
CA ALA A 26 0.22 -15.01 1.24
C ALA A 26 1.68 -14.68 0.91
N THR A 27 1.89 -13.87 -0.12
CA THR A 27 3.22 -13.34 -0.43
C THR A 27 3.59 -12.25 0.58
N SER A 28 4.86 -12.17 0.99
CA SER A 28 5.30 -11.08 1.88
C SER A 28 5.14 -9.73 1.20
N ALA A 29 4.80 -8.70 1.98
CA ALA A 29 4.53 -7.37 1.45
C ALA A 29 5.76 -6.79 0.71
N GLY A 30 6.98 -7.02 1.24
CA GLY A 30 8.20 -6.64 0.55
C GLY A 30 8.38 -7.31 -0.82
N ASN A 31 8.04 -8.60 -0.94
CA ASN A 31 8.13 -9.31 -2.21
C ASN A 31 7.05 -8.85 -3.20
N LEU A 32 5.83 -8.58 -2.73
CA LEU A 32 4.76 -8.00 -3.57
C LEU A 32 5.19 -6.66 -4.17
N TYR A 33 5.76 -5.79 -3.34
CA TYR A 33 6.30 -4.52 -3.79
C TYR A 33 7.45 -4.68 -4.79
N SER A 34 8.39 -5.58 -4.51
CA SER A 34 9.52 -5.87 -5.40
C SER A 34 9.04 -6.33 -6.79
N GLN A 35 8.08 -7.27 -6.83
CA GLN A 35 7.48 -7.76 -8.08
C GLN A 35 6.69 -6.65 -8.80
N MET A 36 5.91 -5.86 -8.07
CA MET A 36 5.14 -4.74 -8.61
C MET A 36 6.04 -3.69 -9.26
N LEU A 37 7.16 -3.33 -8.62
CA LEU A 37 8.14 -2.40 -9.15
C LEU A 37 8.81 -2.94 -10.41
N MET A 38 9.23 -4.20 -10.42
CA MET A 38 9.82 -4.84 -11.61
C MET A 38 8.85 -4.95 -12.78
N LYS A 39 7.54 -5.16 -12.52
CA LYS A 39 6.50 -5.11 -13.54
C LYS A 39 6.33 -3.69 -14.10
N CYS A 40 6.30 -2.68 -13.23
CA CYS A 40 6.11 -1.28 -13.63
C CYS A 40 7.33 -0.70 -14.36
N HIS A 41 8.54 -1.15 -14.02
CA HIS A 41 9.77 -0.73 -14.68
C HIS A 41 10.76 -1.91 -14.80
N PRO A 42 10.68 -2.70 -15.88
CA PRO A 42 11.62 -3.79 -16.13
C PRO A 42 13.08 -3.31 -16.08
N GLY A 43 13.93 -4.11 -15.43
CA GLY A 43 15.36 -3.83 -15.26
C GLY A 43 15.75 -2.98 -14.05
N CYS A 44 14.78 -2.47 -13.25
CA CYS A 44 15.10 -1.85 -11.96
C CYS A 44 15.75 -2.84 -10.99
N SER A 45 16.52 -2.35 -10.03
CA SER A 45 17.02 -3.16 -8.90
C SER A 45 16.26 -2.80 -7.62
N VAL A 46 16.08 -3.78 -6.74
CA VAL A 46 15.30 -3.64 -5.51
C VAL A 46 16.03 -4.28 -4.35
N ASP A 47 16.29 -3.49 -3.30
CA ASP A 47 16.69 -3.99 -1.98
C ASP A 47 15.48 -3.93 -1.03
N ILE A 48 15.40 -4.86 -0.06
CA ILE A 48 14.32 -4.91 0.93
C ILE A 48 14.93 -4.82 2.33
N VAL A 49 14.37 -3.95 3.18
CA VAL A 49 14.73 -3.82 4.61
C VAL A 49 13.51 -4.03 5.52
N TYR A 50 13.75 -4.44 6.77
CA TYR A 50 12.73 -4.83 7.73
C TYR A 50 12.85 -4.01 9.03
N PRO A 51 12.47 -2.72 9.03
CA PRO A 51 12.67 -1.83 10.17
C PRO A 51 11.92 -2.21 11.45
N ALA A 52 10.97 -3.14 11.38
CA ALA A 52 10.28 -3.69 12.54
C ALA A 52 11.07 -4.82 13.23
N ASP A 53 12.11 -5.37 12.59
CA ASP A 53 12.96 -6.42 13.15
C ASP A 53 14.08 -5.80 14.01
N ALA A 54 14.28 -6.33 15.21
CA ALA A 54 15.34 -5.87 16.09
C ALA A 54 16.73 -6.13 15.49
N GLY A 55 17.58 -5.10 15.46
CA GLY A 55 18.97 -5.20 15.01
C GLY A 55 19.18 -5.09 13.50
N ASP A 56 18.12 -4.86 12.71
CA ASP A 56 18.28 -4.61 11.28
C ASP A 56 18.96 -3.25 11.04
N SER A 57 19.95 -3.22 10.15
CA SER A 57 20.75 -2.02 9.89
C SER A 57 20.08 -1.19 8.81
N LEU A 58 19.26 -0.23 9.23
CA LEU A 58 18.57 0.66 8.30
C LEU A 58 19.54 1.66 7.64
N PRO A 59 19.40 1.90 6.33
CA PRO A 59 20.24 2.88 5.64
C PRO A 59 19.99 4.29 6.19
N GLN A 60 21.08 5.04 6.38
CA GLN A 60 21.06 6.42 6.87
C GLN A 60 22.01 7.29 6.04
N GLY A 61 21.71 8.59 5.97
CA GLY A 61 22.54 9.57 5.28
C GLY A 61 22.87 9.15 3.84
N ALA A 62 24.16 9.15 3.50
CA ALA A 62 24.63 8.81 2.15
C ALA A 62 24.21 7.42 1.66
N ALA A 63 24.00 6.45 2.56
CA ALA A 63 23.53 5.11 2.18
C ALA A 63 22.06 5.11 1.73
N LEU A 64 21.24 6.02 2.28
CA LEU A 64 19.85 6.20 1.86
C LEU A 64 19.78 6.95 0.52
N GLU A 65 20.70 7.88 0.27
CA GLU A 65 20.81 8.62 -1.00
C GLU A 65 21.32 7.77 -2.18
N ALA A 66 21.73 6.52 -1.94
CA ALA A 66 22.11 5.58 -3.00
C ALA A 66 20.91 4.96 -3.73
N TYR A 67 19.68 5.28 -3.30
CA TYR A 67 18.44 4.82 -3.90
C TYR A 67 17.74 5.97 -4.64
N ASP A 68 17.13 5.66 -5.78
CA ASP A 68 16.39 6.63 -6.59
C ASP A 68 14.96 6.83 -6.11
N GLY A 69 14.40 5.85 -5.40
CA GLY A 69 13.06 5.93 -4.83
C GLY A 69 12.84 4.95 -3.69
N LEU A 70 11.97 5.32 -2.76
CA LEU A 70 11.61 4.51 -1.60
C LEU A 70 10.18 4.00 -1.73
N ALA A 71 9.97 2.70 -1.58
CA ALA A 71 8.65 2.09 -1.65
C ALA A 71 8.27 1.48 -0.30
N TRP A 72 7.15 1.90 0.27
CA TRP A 72 6.74 1.58 1.62
C TRP A 72 5.54 0.63 1.58
N THR A 73 5.67 -0.53 2.22
CA THR A 73 4.61 -1.54 2.23
C THR A 73 3.50 -1.20 3.24
N GLY A 74 2.44 -2.01 3.22
CA GLY A 74 1.52 -2.15 4.36
C GLY A 74 2.19 -2.74 5.62
N SER A 75 1.45 -2.75 6.73
CA SER A 75 1.84 -3.38 7.99
C SER A 75 0.60 -3.80 8.79
N SER A 76 0.76 -4.73 9.73
CA SER A 76 -0.24 -5.02 10.78
C SER A 76 -0.03 -4.20 12.07
N LEU A 77 0.95 -3.29 12.08
CA LEU A 77 1.22 -2.38 13.18
C LEU A 77 0.26 -1.19 13.17
N THR A 78 0.23 -0.48 14.29
CA THR A 78 -0.58 0.72 14.51
C THR A 78 0.31 1.89 14.89
N VAL A 79 0.23 2.99 14.14
CA VAL A 79 1.25 4.06 14.19
C VAL A 79 1.20 4.91 15.46
N TYR A 80 0.05 4.95 16.13
CA TYR A 80 -0.19 5.75 17.34
C TYR A 80 0.01 4.95 18.63
N ALA A 81 0.37 3.67 18.54
CA ALA A 81 0.74 2.87 19.71
C ALA A 81 2.21 3.13 20.08
N ASP A 82 2.53 3.07 21.37
CA ASP A 82 3.92 3.09 21.84
C ASP A 82 4.57 1.72 21.60
N ASP A 83 5.04 1.51 20.38
CA ASP A 83 5.62 0.26 19.90
C ASP A 83 7.06 0.50 19.39
N PRO A 84 8.08 -0.14 19.98
CA PRO A 84 9.46 -0.02 19.53
C PRO A 84 9.71 -0.42 18.06
N ALA A 85 8.84 -1.23 17.46
CA ALA A 85 8.91 -1.59 16.04
C ALA A 85 8.44 -0.46 15.10
N VAL A 86 7.72 0.55 15.61
CA VAL A 86 7.17 1.67 14.84
C VAL A 86 8.14 2.86 14.80
N THR A 87 8.80 3.15 15.92
CA THR A 87 9.71 4.30 16.06
C THR A 87 10.79 4.38 14.96
N PRO A 88 11.52 3.28 14.61
CA PRO A 88 12.50 3.30 13.54
C PRO A 88 11.91 3.64 12.16
N GLN A 89 10.66 3.26 11.91
CA GLN A 89 9.97 3.49 10.65
C GLN A 89 9.61 4.97 10.47
N ILE A 90 9.10 5.62 11.53
CA ILE A 90 8.85 7.06 11.53
C ILE A 90 10.16 7.83 11.36
N ALA A 91 11.23 7.40 12.03
CA ALA A 91 12.55 8.02 11.90
C ALA A 91 13.10 7.91 10.46
N LEU A 92 12.96 6.74 9.84
CA LEU A 92 13.37 6.52 8.44
C LEU A 92 12.54 7.36 7.47
N ALA A 93 11.22 7.51 7.69
CA ALA A 93 10.38 8.36 6.86
C ALA A 93 10.76 9.85 6.97
N ARG A 94 11.12 10.32 8.18
CA ARG A 94 11.67 11.67 8.37
C ARG A 94 12.98 11.86 7.63
N ALA A 95 13.89 10.88 7.72
CA ALA A 95 15.16 10.91 7.01
C ALA A 95 14.96 10.92 5.48
N ALA A 96 13.99 10.18 4.96
CA ALA A 96 13.62 10.18 3.54
C ALA A 96 13.14 11.56 3.07
N PHE A 97 12.30 12.23 3.86
CA PHE A 97 11.86 13.60 3.58
C PHE A 97 13.03 14.59 3.56
N GLU A 98 13.96 14.49 4.52
CA GLU A 98 15.17 15.33 4.60
C GLU A 98 16.14 15.09 3.45
N ALA A 99 16.31 13.84 3.03
CA ALA A 99 17.11 13.45 1.87
C ALA A 99 16.45 13.82 0.53
N LYS A 100 15.22 14.35 0.56
CA LYS A 100 14.41 14.74 -0.60
C LYS A 100 14.11 13.59 -1.56
N LEU A 101 14.02 12.37 -1.04
CA LEU A 101 13.79 11.19 -1.87
C LEU A 101 12.32 11.07 -2.25
N PRO A 102 12.01 10.72 -3.51
CA PRO A 102 10.65 10.40 -3.90
C PRO A 102 10.26 9.07 -3.25
N SER A 103 9.09 9.06 -2.62
CA SER A 103 8.56 7.88 -1.95
C SER A 103 7.15 7.55 -2.44
N PHE A 104 6.81 6.27 -2.46
CA PHE A 104 5.45 5.77 -2.68
C PHE A 104 5.09 4.68 -1.68
N GLY A 105 3.81 4.50 -1.36
CA GLY A 105 3.39 3.30 -0.66
C GLY A 105 1.89 3.15 -0.41
N SER A 106 1.52 2.04 0.22
CA SER A 106 0.16 1.63 0.50
C SER A 106 -0.09 1.48 2.00
N CYS A 107 -1.33 1.75 2.42
CA CYS A 107 -1.86 1.59 3.77
C CYS A 107 -0.97 2.23 4.86
N TRP A 108 -0.09 1.42 5.47
CA TRP A 108 0.85 1.84 6.50
C TRP A 108 1.76 2.99 6.05
N ALA A 109 2.13 3.02 4.77
CA ALA A 109 2.91 4.12 4.20
C ALA A 109 2.23 5.49 4.35
N ALA A 110 0.92 5.56 4.12
CA ALA A 110 0.16 6.80 4.28
C ALA A 110 0.21 7.27 5.72
N GLN A 111 0.02 6.35 6.67
CA GLN A 111 0.01 6.64 8.10
C GLN A 111 1.38 7.09 8.61
N ILE A 112 2.45 6.35 8.26
CA ILE A 112 3.83 6.70 8.61
C ILE A 112 4.22 8.05 8.02
N GLY A 113 3.89 8.30 6.74
CA GLY A 113 4.18 9.56 6.09
C GLY A 113 3.46 10.74 6.71
N VAL A 114 2.17 10.58 7.00
CA VAL A 114 1.34 11.59 7.69
C VAL A 114 1.95 11.91 9.05
N VAL A 115 2.25 10.91 9.89
CA VAL A 115 2.82 11.12 11.23
C VAL A 115 4.23 11.69 11.17
N ALA A 116 5.07 11.21 10.25
CA ALA A 116 6.44 11.71 10.06
C ALA A 116 6.46 13.21 9.70
N ALA A 117 5.47 13.67 8.93
CA ALA A 117 5.31 15.07 8.53
C ALA A 117 4.47 15.91 9.51
N GLY A 118 4.03 15.35 10.64
CA GLY A 118 3.35 16.08 11.73
C GLY A 118 1.81 16.02 11.72
N GLY A 119 1.23 15.10 10.95
CA GLY A 119 -0.20 14.79 10.99
C GLY A 119 -0.55 13.72 12.03
N VAL A 120 -1.79 13.26 12.03
CA VAL A 120 -2.33 12.34 13.04
C VAL A 120 -3.12 11.21 12.39
N CYS A 121 -2.94 10.01 12.91
CA CYS A 121 -3.74 8.83 12.60
C CYS A 121 -4.40 8.29 13.87
N ALA A 122 -5.53 7.59 13.72
CA ALA A 122 -6.24 6.93 14.81
C ALA A 122 -6.92 5.67 14.29
N ALA A 123 -7.46 4.86 15.20
CA ALA A 123 -8.38 3.78 14.84
C ALA A 123 -9.53 4.36 14.02
N SER A 124 -9.90 3.67 12.94
CA SER A 124 -11.07 4.08 12.16
C SER A 124 -12.33 3.95 13.02
N PRO A 125 -13.16 5.01 13.11
CA PRO A 125 -14.42 4.96 13.87
C PRO A 125 -15.42 3.99 13.24
N ARG A 126 -15.20 3.58 11.98
CA ARG A 126 -16.00 2.59 11.25
C ARG A 126 -15.46 1.16 11.38
N GLY A 127 -14.36 0.97 12.09
CA GLY A 127 -13.70 -0.31 12.23
C GLY A 127 -12.96 -0.72 10.95
N ARG A 128 -12.92 -2.02 10.68
CA ARG A 128 -12.13 -2.59 9.58
C ARG A 128 -12.76 -2.35 8.22
N GLU A 129 -11.97 -1.92 7.24
CA GLU A 129 -12.28 -2.06 5.82
C GLU A 129 -11.49 -3.27 5.29
N MET A 130 -12.16 -4.23 4.64
CA MET A 130 -11.52 -5.48 4.17
C MET A 130 -12.12 -5.91 2.82
N GLY A 131 -11.27 -6.42 1.93
CA GLY A 131 -11.68 -6.99 0.65
C GLY A 131 -11.55 -5.96 -0.47
N ILE A 132 -12.68 -5.38 -0.90
CA ILE A 132 -12.74 -4.36 -1.95
C ILE A 132 -13.29 -3.06 -1.37
N ALA A 133 -12.48 -2.00 -1.38
CA ALA A 133 -12.95 -0.65 -1.13
C ALA A 133 -13.75 -0.18 -2.34
N ARG A 134 -14.98 0.29 -2.07
CA ARG A 134 -15.94 0.66 -3.10
C ARG A 134 -15.93 2.17 -3.36
N LYS A 135 -16.10 2.56 -4.62
CA LYS A 135 -16.38 3.94 -5.05
C LYS A 135 -15.36 4.94 -4.52
N ILE A 136 -14.08 4.57 -4.56
CA ILE A 136 -12.99 5.50 -4.27
C ILE A 136 -13.08 6.61 -5.30
N THR A 137 -13.30 7.83 -4.84
CA THR A 137 -13.58 8.99 -5.68
C THR A 137 -12.42 9.97 -5.54
N LEU A 138 -11.84 10.36 -6.67
CA LEU A 138 -10.83 11.39 -6.71
C LEU A 138 -11.41 12.75 -6.34
N THR A 139 -10.69 13.51 -5.52
CA THR A 139 -10.97 14.93 -5.27
C THR A 139 -10.68 15.76 -6.55
N PRO A 140 -11.08 17.04 -6.63
CA PRO A 140 -10.62 17.93 -7.69
C PRO A 140 -9.08 17.94 -7.84
N GLU A 141 -8.37 17.95 -6.71
CA GLU A 141 -6.91 17.89 -6.66
C GLU A 141 -6.41 16.53 -7.17
N GLY A 142 -7.04 15.43 -6.75
CA GLY A 142 -6.72 14.08 -7.23
C GLY A 142 -6.87 13.91 -8.74
N ARG A 143 -7.95 14.45 -9.32
CA ARG A 143 -8.18 14.42 -10.78
C ARG A 143 -7.12 15.21 -11.57
N ALA A 144 -6.56 16.24 -10.97
CA ALA A 144 -5.50 17.05 -11.58
C ALA A 144 -4.08 16.52 -11.27
N HIS A 145 -3.95 15.56 -10.35
CA HIS A 145 -2.66 15.12 -9.84
C HIS A 145 -2.03 14.03 -10.74
N PRO A 146 -0.72 14.11 -11.05
CA PRO A 146 -0.07 13.17 -11.99
C PRO A 146 -0.15 11.71 -11.58
N LEU A 147 -0.25 11.42 -10.28
CA LEU A 147 -0.46 10.07 -9.73
C LEU A 147 -1.60 9.31 -10.41
N TYR A 148 -2.66 10.00 -10.83
CA TYR A 148 -3.88 9.40 -11.38
C TYR A 148 -4.02 9.52 -12.90
N THR A 149 -2.93 9.86 -13.60
CA THR A 149 -2.93 9.88 -15.06
C THR A 149 -3.38 8.53 -15.62
N GLY A 150 -4.43 8.53 -16.45
CA GLY A 150 -4.99 7.32 -17.06
C GLY A 150 -5.92 6.49 -16.15
N LYS A 151 -6.14 6.87 -14.88
CA LYS A 151 -7.03 6.16 -13.96
C LYS A 151 -8.44 6.79 -13.95
N PRO A 152 -9.53 6.00 -13.88
CA PRO A 152 -10.88 6.54 -13.70
C PRO A 152 -11.01 7.43 -12.46
N SER A 153 -11.89 8.42 -12.51
CA SER A 153 -12.13 9.32 -11.36
C SER A 153 -12.90 8.66 -10.21
N VAL A 154 -13.57 7.55 -10.49
CA VAL A 154 -14.22 6.68 -9.50
C VAL A 154 -13.80 5.26 -9.82
N PHE A 155 -13.29 4.53 -8.83
CA PHE A 155 -12.81 3.16 -9.01
C PHE A 155 -12.94 2.35 -7.71
N ASP A 156 -12.83 1.04 -7.85
CA ASP A 156 -12.70 0.10 -6.74
C ASP A 156 -11.24 -0.37 -6.60
N ALA A 157 -10.82 -0.76 -5.38
CA ALA A 157 -9.46 -1.24 -5.11
C ALA A 157 -9.43 -2.26 -3.96
N PHE A 158 -8.39 -3.11 -3.91
CA PHE A 158 -8.20 -4.01 -2.77
C PHE A 158 -7.87 -3.23 -1.49
N ILE A 159 -8.44 -3.65 -0.35
CA ILE A 159 -8.33 -2.89 0.90
C ILE A 159 -8.19 -3.80 2.11
N SER A 160 -7.40 -3.37 3.09
CA SER A 160 -7.27 -4.00 4.39
C SER A 160 -6.68 -3.02 5.41
N HIS A 161 -7.52 -2.37 6.20
CA HIS A 161 -7.05 -1.52 7.31
C HIS A 161 -8.04 -1.48 8.46
N GLU A 162 -7.58 -0.99 9.61
CA GLU A 162 -8.41 -0.66 10.79
C GLU A 162 -8.13 0.75 11.32
N ASP A 163 -7.17 1.45 10.71
CA ASP A 163 -6.64 2.73 11.15
C ASP A 163 -6.74 3.70 9.98
N GLU A 164 -7.02 4.97 10.25
CA GLU A 164 -7.14 6.00 9.23
C GLU A 164 -6.35 7.27 9.60
N CYS A 165 -5.95 8.02 8.57
CA CYS A 165 -5.41 9.36 8.74
C CYS A 165 -6.54 10.33 9.10
N THR A 166 -6.51 10.91 10.30
CA THR A 166 -7.58 11.81 10.78
C THR A 166 -7.23 13.28 10.55
N HIS A 167 -5.94 13.62 10.57
CA HIS A 167 -5.46 14.98 10.34
C HIS A 167 -4.25 14.96 9.42
N LEU A 168 -4.38 15.59 8.25
CA LEU A 168 -3.29 15.70 7.29
C LEU A 168 -2.26 16.75 7.75
N PRO A 169 -0.95 16.53 7.52
CA PRO A 169 0.09 17.48 7.87
C PRO A 169 0.07 18.70 6.92
N PRO A 170 0.72 19.81 7.30
CA PRO A 170 0.98 20.91 6.37
C PRO A 170 1.73 20.42 5.11
N GLY A 171 1.28 20.86 3.94
CA GLY A 171 1.86 20.45 2.65
C GLY A 171 1.35 19.11 2.12
N ALA A 172 0.38 18.48 2.80
CA ALA A 172 -0.35 17.35 2.26
C ALA A 172 -1.56 17.79 1.43
N VAL A 173 -1.86 17.01 0.39
CA VAL A 173 -3.00 17.18 -0.52
C VAL A 173 -3.82 15.90 -0.49
N LEU A 174 -5.09 16.00 -0.12
CA LEU A 174 -6.05 14.90 -0.18
C LEU A 174 -6.40 14.62 -1.65
N LEU A 175 -6.13 13.41 -2.13
CA LEU A 175 -6.33 13.05 -3.53
C LEU A 175 -7.57 12.19 -3.76
N ALA A 176 -7.95 11.36 -2.79
CA ALA A 176 -9.11 10.48 -2.92
C ALA A 176 -9.73 10.15 -1.56
N GLY A 177 -11.01 9.82 -1.57
CA GLY A 177 -11.75 9.31 -0.42
C GLY A 177 -12.94 8.47 -0.87
N ASN A 178 -13.57 7.76 0.06
CA ASN A 178 -14.85 7.11 -0.17
C ASN A 178 -15.78 7.27 1.05
N ALA A 179 -16.93 6.61 1.00
CA ALA A 179 -17.88 6.65 2.10
C ALA A 179 -17.38 5.93 3.37
N PHE A 180 -16.31 5.14 3.33
CA PHE A 180 -15.78 4.37 4.48
C PHE A 180 -14.47 4.95 5.07
N THR A 181 -13.62 5.56 4.24
CA THR A 181 -12.37 6.20 4.67
C THR A 181 -12.21 7.51 3.93
N SER A 182 -12.07 8.59 4.70
CA SER A 182 -11.99 9.95 4.18
C SER A 182 -10.70 10.21 3.41
N VAL A 183 -9.60 9.58 3.84
CA VAL A 183 -8.27 9.67 3.21
C VAL A 183 -7.93 8.32 2.57
N GLN A 184 -8.40 8.10 1.34
CA GLN A 184 -8.00 6.94 0.53
C GLN A 184 -6.69 7.18 -0.23
N ALA A 185 -6.30 8.44 -0.45
CA ALA A 185 -5.00 8.78 -1.03
C ALA A 185 -4.55 10.19 -0.66
N VAL A 186 -3.24 10.36 -0.49
CA VAL A 186 -2.61 11.63 -0.10
C VAL A 186 -1.25 11.80 -0.80
N ALA A 187 -0.99 13.01 -1.26
CA ALA A 187 0.36 13.44 -1.64
C ALA A 187 0.92 14.37 -0.56
N ILE A 188 2.11 14.07 -0.05
CA ILE A 188 2.76 14.83 1.03
C ILE A 188 4.06 15.41 0.49
N THR A 189 4.24 16.72 0.65
CA THR A 189 5.55 17.37 0.48
C THR A 189 6.02 17.87 1.84
N HIS A 190 7.16 17.36 2.31
CA HIS A 190 7.72 17.73 3.60
C HIS A 190 9.25 17.80 3.51
N LYS A 191 9.84 18.90 4.00
CA LYS A 191 11.30 19.17 3.96
C LYS A 191 11.96 18.98 2.57
N GLY A 192 11.20 19.13 1.49
CA GLY A 192 11.65 18.98 0.11
C GLY A 192 11.56 17.55 -0.45
N GLY A 193 11.30 16.55 0.38
CA GLY A 193 10.94 15.20 -0.06
C GLY A 193 9.44 15.08 -0.33
N THR A 194 9.08 14.02 -1.06
CA THR A 194 7.70 13.76 -1.45
C THR A 194 7.30 12.33 -1.19
N LEU A 195 6.12 12.11 -0.62
CA LEU A 195 5.49 10.80 -0.52
C LEU A 195 4.12 10.84 -1.21
N TRP A 196 3.90 9.92 -2.13
CA TRP A 196 2.56 9.65 -2.66
C TRP A 196 2.06 8.34 -2.04
N ALA A 197 0.95 8.40 -1.32
CA ALA A 197 0.46 7.24 -0.60
C ALA A 197 -1.03 7.00 -0.85
N VAL A 198 -1.39 5.73 -0.89
CA VAL A 198 -2.76 5.24 -1.02
C VAL A 198 -3.11 4.38 0.19
N GLN A 199 -4.35 4.39 0.64
CA GLN A 199 -4.80 3.54 1.75
C GLN A 199 -5.13 2.11 1.26
N TYR A 200 -5.54 1.99 0.01
CA TYR A 200 -5.76 0.73 -0.70
C TYR A 200 -4.44 0.12 -1.21
N HIS A 201 -4.53 -1.10 -1.74
CA HIS A 201 -3.38 -1.95 -2.06
C HIS A 201 -3.30 -2.25 -3.57
N PRO A 202 -2.61 -1.42 -4.37
CA PRO A 202 -2.36 -1.72 -5.78
C PRO A 202 -1.48 -2.96 -5.99
N GLU A 203 -0.70 -3.35 -4.98
CA GLU A 203 0.17 -4.53 -5.00
C GLU A 203 -0.59 -5.86 -4.86
N TYR A 204 -1.84 -5.83 -4.41
CA TYR A 204 -2.66 -7.04 -4.26
C TYR A 204 -3.36 -7.43 -5.54
N ASP A 205 -3.54 -8.73 -5.72
CA ASP A 205 -4.49 -9.31 -6.65
C ASP A 205 -5.54 -10.16 -5.94
N LEU A 206 -6.35 -10.86 -6.75
CA LEU A 206 -7.40 -11.75 -6.24
C LEU A 206 -6.84 -12.87 -5.37
N HIS A 207 -5.66 -13.39 -5.68
CA HIS A 207 -5.00 -14.41 -4.88
C HIS A 207 -4.55 -13.83 -3.54
N GLU A 208 -3.85 -12.69 -3.56
CA GLU A 208 -3.34 -12.07 -2.34
C GLU A 208 -4.45 -11.67 -1.38
N ILE A 209 -5.57 -11.10 -1.87
CA ILE A 209 -6.71 -10.78 -1.01
C ILE A 209 -7.42 -12.05 -0.50
N ALA A 210 -7.43 -13.14 -1.28
CA ALA A 210 -7.98 -14.43 -0.84
C ALA A 210 -7.12 -15.03 0.28
N ARG A 211 -5.79 -15.05 0.12
CA ARG A 211 -4.87 -15.55 1.16
C ARG A 211 -4.89 -14.67 2.40
N LEU A 212 -4.94 -13.35 2.25
CA LEU A 212 -5.07 -12.44 3.38
C LEU A 212 -6.38 -12.65 4.14
N THR A 213 -7.47 -12.91 3.43
CA THR A 213 -8.77 -13.26 4.02
C THR A 213 -8.67 -14.60 4.74
N TYR A 214 -8.05 -15.61 4.12
CA TYR A 214 -7.79 -16.93 4.70
C TYR A 214 -7.05 -16.85 6.04
N CYS A 215 -5.94 -16.10 6.10
CA CYS A 215 -5.16 -15.86 7.31
C CYS A 215 -5.97 -15.19 8.44
N ARG A 216 -7.13 -14.60 8.13
CA ARG A 216 -7.93 -13.80 9.05
C ARG A 216 -9.35 -14.34 9.23
N ILE A 217 -9.66 -15.55 8.75
CA ILE A 217 -11.02 -16.11 8.80
C ILE A 217 -11.59 -16.02 10.22
N GLU A 218 -10.88 -16.52 11.23
CA GLU A 218 -11.36 -16.51 12.61
C GLU A 218 -11.70 -15.08 13.08
N ARG A 219 -10.83 -14.11 12.76
CA ARG A 219 -11.01 -12.71 13.12
C ARG A 219 -12.19 -12.08 12.37
N LEU A 220 -12.28 -12.29 11.06
CA LEU A 220 -13.32 -11.71 10.20
C LEU A 220 -14.70 -12.29 10.52
N THR A 221 -14.80 -13.59 10.81
CA THR A 221 -16.03 -14.22 11.31
C THR A 221 -16.45 -13.63 12.65
N LYS A 222 -15.53 -13.47 13.62
CA LYS A 222 -15.82 -12.81 14.91
C LYS A 222 -16.30 -11.36 14.75
N MET A 223 -15.82 -10.66 13.72
CA MET A 223 -16.21 -9.28 13.40
C MET A 223 -17.50 -9.19 12.58
N GLY A 224 -18.12 -10.33 12.21
CA GLY A 224 -19.37 -10.37 11.47
C GLY A 224 -19.23 -10.13 9.96
N PHE A 225 -18.02 -10.21 9.40
CA PHE A 225 -17.83 -10.19 7.93
C PHE A 225 -18.36 -11.47 7.27
N PHE A 226 -18.36 -12.58 8.01
CA PHE A 226 -18.88 -13.86 7.59
C PHE A 226 -19.76 -14.45 8.68
N ALA A 227 -20.82 -15.16 8.29
CA ALA A 227 -21.75 -15.79 9.23
C ALA A 227 -21.06 -16.87 10.08
N ASP A 228 -20.14 -17.62 9.47
CA ASP A 228 -19.33 -18.67 10.07
C ASP A 228 -18.01 -18.82 9.29
N THR A 229 -17.22 -19.82 9.66
CA THR A 229 -15.96 -20.14 8.97
C THR A 229 -16.22 -20.71 7.58
N ASP A 230 -17.27 -21.50 7.37
CA ASP A 230 -17.54 -22.13 6.08
C ASP A 230 -17.87 -21.08 5.01
N ALA A 231 -18.65 -20.06 5.36
CA ALA A 231 -18.92 -18.90 4.51
C ALA A 231 -17.64 -18.12 4.15
N ALA A 232 -16.71 -18.00 5.09
CA ALA A 232 -15.43 -17.35 4.85
C ALA A 232 -14.54 -18.17 3.90
N HIS A 233 -14.47 -19.49 4.10
CA HIS A 233 -13.77 -20.40 3.20
C HIS A 233 -14.38 -20.40 1.79
N ASP A 234 -15.71 -20.38 1.69
CA ASP A 234 -16.43 -20.30 0.42
C ASP A 234 -16.13 -18.98 -0.33
N TYR A 235 -16.06 -17.85 0.38
CA TYR A 235 -15.63 -16.58 -0.21
C TYR A 235 -14.18 -16.63 -0.72
N VAL A 236 -13.25 -17.17 0.08
CA VAL A 236 -11.84 -17.36 -0.31
C VAL A 236 -11.75 -18.23 -1.57
N ASN A 237 -12.48 -19.34 -1.63
CA ASN A 237 -12.47 -20.25 -2.77
C ASN A 237 -12.99 -19.58 -4.06
N LYS A 238 -14.00 -18.70 -3.95
CA LYS A 238 -14.49 -17.95 -5.12
C LYS A 238 -13.47 -16.96 -5.66
N LEU A 239 -12.74 -16.27 -4.76
CA LEU A 239 -11.66 -15.36 -5.16
C LEU A 239 -10.53 -16.12 -5.87
N GLU A 240 -10.11 -17.27 -5.34
CA GLU A 240 -9.11 -18.14 -5.99
C GLU A 240 -9.59 -18.66 -7.34
N ALA A 241 -10.85 -19.13 -7.41
CA ALA A 241 -11.41 -19.63 -8.66
C ALA A 241 -11.46 -18.52 -9.74
N LEU A 242 -11.79 -17.28 -9.35
CA LEU A 242 -11.77 -16.14 -10.26
C LEU A 242 -10.34 -15.71 -10.63
N HIS A 243 -9.38 -15.83 -9.70
CA HIS A 243 -7.97 -15.60 -10.00
C HIS A 243 -7.44 -16.61 -11.04
N GLN A 244 -7.76 -17.89 -10.87
CA GLN A 244 -7.33 -18.97 -11.77
C GLN A 244 -8.01 -18.92 -13.13
N ASP A 245 -9.28 -18.51 -13.19
CA ASP A 245 -10.04 -18.33 -14.41
C ASP A 245 -10.77 -16.97 -14.42
N PRO A 246 -10.10 -15.90 -14.90
CA PRO A 246 -10.70 -14.56 -15.02
C PRO A 246 -11.91 -14.49 -15.96
N SER A 247 -12.19 -15.55 -16.74
CA SER A 247 -13.36 -15.57 -17.63
C SER A 247 -14.67 -15.90 -16.91
N ARG A 248 -14.61 -16.30 -15.63
CA ARG A 248 -15.76 -16.63 -14.76
C ARG A 248 -16.60 -15.41 -14.40
N ARG A 249 -17.39 -14.93 -15.37
CA ARG A 249 -18.31 -13.80 -15.23
C ARG A 249 -19.34 -14.00 -14.13
N ASP A 250 -19.74 -15.23 -13.87
CA ASP A 250 -20.63 -15.59 -12.77
C ASP A 250 -20.02 -15.26 -11.40
N LEU A 251 -18.73 -15.54 -11.21
CA LEU A 251 -18.00 -15.20 -9.99
C LEU A 251 -17.69 -13.72 -9.90
N ALA A 252 -17.25 -13.10 -11.00
CA ALA A 252 -17.00 -11.66 -11.06
C ALA A 252 -18.27 -10.87 -10.70
N TRP A 253 -19.41 -11.22 -11.30
CA TRP A 253 -20.70 -10.61 -10.98
C TRP A 253 -21.12 -10.83 -9.52
N LEU A 254 -21.00 -12.07 -9.01
CA LEU A 254 -21.39 -12.40 -7.65
C LEU A 254 -20.54 -11.65 -6.59
N LEU A 255 -19.24 -11.51 -6.84
CA LEU A 255 -18.31 -10.80 -5.96
C LEU A 255 -18.34 -9.27 -6.20
N GLY A 256 -19.06 -8.82 -7.24
CA GLY A 256 -19.06 -7.44 -7.70
C GLY A 256 -17.66 -6.97 -8.08
N ILE A 257 -16.87 -7.79 -8.76
CA ILE A 257 -15.49 -7.50 -9.13
C ILE A 257 -15.46 -7.09 -10.60
N ASP A 258 -15.00 -5.86 -10.84
CA ASP A 258 -14.94 -5.26 -12.17
C ASP A 258 -13.49 -5.06 -12.65
N SER A 259 -13.35 -4.43 -13.83
CA SER A 259 -12.04 -4.15 -14.44
C SER A 259 -11.15 -3.24 -13.60
N ASP A 260 -11.72 -2.43 -12.69
CA ASP A 260 -10.95 -1.50 -11.86
C ASP A 260 -9.91 -2.22 -10.98
N VAL A 261 -10.21 -3.46 -10.56
CA VAL A 261 -9.34 -4.29 -9.72
C VAL A 261 -8.67 -5.42 -10.48
N THR A 262 -9.29 -5.91 -11.56
CA THR A 262 -8.77 -7.04 -12.35
C THR A 262 -7.86 -6.61 -13.50
N ASN A 263 -8.03 -5.38 -14.01
CA ASN A 263 -7.12 -4.83 -15.02
C ASN A 263 -5.86 -4.30 -14.32
N GLU A 264 -4.75 -5.00 -14.51
CA GLU A 264 -3.46 -4.62 -13.92
C GLU A 264 -3.03 -3.22 -14.35
N ASP A 265 -3.42 -2.75 -15.55
CA ASP A 265 -3.06 -1.42 -15.99
C ASP A 265 -3.75 -0.30 -15.22
N VAL A 266 -4.99 -0.54 -14.81
CA VAL A 266 -5.73 0.40 -13.95
C VAL A 266 -5.22 0.31 -12.52
N ARG A 267 -4.95 -0.91 -12.04
CA ARG A 267 -4.50 -1.16 -10.67
C ARG A 267 -3.11 -0.59 -10.39
N LEU A 268 -2.18 -0.69 -11.33
CA LEU A 268 -0.79 -0.26 -11.17
C LEU A 268 -0.50 1.15 -11.71
N ALA A 269 -1.51 1.87 -12.19
CA ALA A 269 -1.36 3.21 -12.75
C ALA A 269 -0.62 4.16 -11.81
N GLU A 270 -0.98 4.17 -10.53
CA GLU A 270 -0.36 5.02 -9.50
C GLU A 270 1.15 4.78 -9.36
N VAL A 271 1.57 3.51 -9.41
CA VAL A 271 2.97 3.12 -9.22
C VAL A 271 3.78 3.52 -10.44
N ARG A 272 3.27 3.27 -11.65
CA ARG A 272 3.92 3.71 -12.89
C ARG A 272 4.04 5.23 -12.95
N ASN A 273 2.95 5.93 -12.66
CA ASN A 273 2.94 7.38 -12.62
C ASN A 273 3.92 7.92 -11.57
N TRP A 274 4.03 7.30 -10.40
CA TRP A 274 5.04 7.67 -9.41
C TRP A 274 6.47 7.52 -9.95
N ILE A 275 6.78 6.39 -10.58
CA ILE A 275 8.11 6.15 -11.15
C ILE A 275 8.42 7.20 -12.22
N GLU A 276 7.52 7.41 -13.17
CA GLU A 276 7.71 8.34 -14.28
C GLU A 276 7.79 9.81 -13.84
N GLN A 277 6.97 10.21 -12.87
CA GLN A 277 6.81 11.62 -12.50
C GLN A 277 7.73 12.05 -11.35
N ARG A 278 8.15 11.10 -10.50
CA ARG A 278 8.92 11.41 -9.28
C ARG A 278 10.27 10.69 -9.23
N VAL A 279 10.41 9.49 -9.76
CA VAL A 279 11.68 8.75 -9.64
C VAL A 279 12.61 9.11 -10.79
N LEU A 280 12.24 8.79 -12.03
CA LEU A 280 13.09 8.98 -13.21
C LEU A 280 13.60 10.43 -13.39
N PRO A 281 12.79 11.49 -13.17
CA PRO A 281 13.27 12.87 -13.30
C PRO A 281 14.25 13.30 -12.20
N ASN A 282 14.29 12.58 -11.07
CA ASN A 282 15.14 12.90 -9.92
C ASN A 282 16.33 11.94 -9.76
N MET A 283 16.52 10.99 -10.69
CA MET A 283 17.71 10.13 -10.71
C MET A 283 18.97 10.98 -10.85
N ARG A 284 19.96 10.71 -10.00
CA ARG A 284 21.26 11.38 -10.03
C ARG A 284 22.18 10.61 -10.98
N TYR A 285 22.77 11.30 -11.96
CA TYR A 285 23.75 10.75 -12.91
C TYR A 285 25.18 11.10 -12.51
#